data_AF-A0A7H1J4A8-F1
#
_entry.id   AF-A0A7H1J4A8-F1
#
_cell.length_a   1.000
_cell.length_b   1.000
_cell.length_c   1.000
_cell.angle_alpha   90.00
_cell.angle_beta   90.00
_cell.angle_gamma   90.00
#
_symmetry.space_group_name_H-M   'P 1'
#
loop_
_entity.id
_entity.type
_entity.pdbx_description
1 polymer ?
#
loop_
_entity_poly.entity_id
_entity_poly.type
_entity_poly.pdbx_seq_one_letter_code
_entity_poly.pdbx_strand_id
1 'polypeptide(L)'
;MNSIDSALPFLFTVLIIMALLFYRLHWRLQQKKHLHLQSNVRQLAVLRVLIAEFQRHRGLSNGVLCGDTSMSQALATTRQSLDQHIHVAQAFDSTHREAWKGLIDHWSRMREGRSHDRVNNLMQHHLIIRNSIFLMEDVASEMDLTQGLPALGYLSCIWHEVIQAAEWAGQARALGTGIAAAGHSSVEQRVRMHFLYQKIELLAGQAFTTLQQHAQAYPQMAAFRLSHCEQVVTDFLRCIKQELLGSEVPVIAANTYFQQATQAIDELLALVDTALDQLQQQHGKE
;
A
#
# COMPACT_ATOMS: atom_id res chain seq x y z
N MET A 1 -1.93 70.95 20.06
CA MET A 1 -2.78 69.79 20.42
C MET A 1 -3.27 68.97 19.21
N ASN A 2 -2.80 69.20 17.98
CA ASN A 2 -3.38 68.52 16.79
C ASN A 2 -2.60 67.30 16.28
N SER A 3 -1.35 67.06 16.72
CA SER A 3 -0.52 65.97 16.18
C SER A 3 -0.82 64.58 16.77
N ILE A 4 -1.43 64.53 17.96
CA ILE A 4 -1.77 63.26 18.65
C ILE A 4 -3.09 62.69 18.08
N ASP A 5 -4.06 63.56 17.75
CA ASP A 5 -5.35 63.15 17.20
C ASP A 5 -5.25 62.58 15.77
N SER A 6 -4.25 62.99 14.99
CA SER A 6 -3.98 62.43 13.65
C SER A 6 -3.17 61.13 13.68
N ALA A 7 -2.45 60.84 14.78
CA ALA A 7 -1.60 59.64 14.90
C ALA A 7 -2.40 58.38 15.25
N LEU A 8 -3.47 58.53 16.04
CA LEU A 8 -4.34 57.42 16.45
C LEU A 8 -5.04 56.71 15.27
N PRO A 9 -5.70 57.41 14.31
CA PRO A 9 -6.33 56.76 13.17
C PRO A 9 -5.29 56.12 12.23
N PHE A 10 -4.11 56.73 12.09
CA PHE A 10 -3.01 56.15 11.32
C PHE A 10 -2.54 54.82 11.94
N LEU A 11 -2.30 54.79 13.25
CA LEU A 11 -1.90 53.57 13.97
C LEU A 11 -2.98 52.48 13.88
N PHE A 12 -4.26 52.86 13.96
CA PHE A 12 -5.38 51.94 13.75
C PHE A 12 -5.42 51.36 12.32
N THR A 13 -5.18 52.19 11.30
CA THR A 13 -5.11 51.71 9.90
C THR A 13 -3.95 50.74 9.67
N VAL A 14 -2.78 51.01 10.25
CA VAL A 14 -1.61 50.12 10.17
C VAL A 14 -1.89 48.78 10.86
N LEU A 15 -2.54 48.79 12.03
CA LEU A 15 -2.95 47.57 12.73
C LEU A 15 -3.94 46.74 11.91
N ILE A 16 -4.93 47.37 11.28
CA ILE A 16 -5.88 46.68 10.40
C ILE A 16 -5.16 46.06 9.19
N ILE A 17 -4.25 46.80 8.54
CA ILE A 17 -3.48 46.28 7.41
C ILE A 17 -2.63 45.08 7.84
N MET A 18 -1.93 45.17 8.98
CA MET A 18 -1.17 44.02 9.52
C MET A 18 -2.07 42.84 9.84
N ALA A 19 -3.23 43.05 10.46
CA ALA A 19 -4.17 41.98 10.78
C ALA A 19 -4.71 41.30 9.50
N LEU A 20 -5.04 42.08 8.46
CA LEU A 20 -5.47 41.57 7.16
C LEU A 20 -4.34 40.80 6.44
N LEU A 21 -3.10 41.29 6.51
CA LEU A 21 -1.94 40.58 5.95
C LEU A 21 -1.68 39.26 6.69
N PHE A 22 -1.75 39.27 8.03
CA PHE A 22 -1.59 38.07 8.85
C PHE A 22 -2.71 37.05 8.57
N TYR A 23 -3.96 37.50 8.51
CA TYR A 23 -5.10 36.65 8.15
C TYR A 23 -4.93 36.05 6.75
N ARG A 24 -4.54 36.84 5.75
CA ARG A 24 -4.27 36.35 4.38
C ARG A 24 -3.12 35.35 4.35
N LEU A 25 -2.04 35.58 5.10
CA LEU A 25 -0.91 34.67 5.17
C LEU A 25 -1.32 33.34 5.83
N HIS A 26 -2.00 33.41 6.97
CA HIS A 26 -2.53 32.24 7.67
C HIS A 26 -3.46 31.43 6.76
N TRP A 27 -4.41 32.09 6.10
CA TRP A 27 -5.32 31.47 5.13
C TRP A 27 -4.56 30.77 4.00
N ARG A 28 -3.58 31.44 3.38
CA ARG A 28 -2.75 30.85 2.32
C ARG A 28 -1.95 29.64 2.81
N LEU A 29 -1.42 29.67 4.03
CA LEU A 29 -0.68 28.55 4.60
C LEU A 29 -1.60 27.36 4.86
N GLN A 30 -2.81 27.59 5.39
CA GLN A 30 -3.80 26.53 5.60
C GLN A 30 -4.26 25.91 4.28
N GLN A 31 -4.55 26.73 3.26
CA GLN A 31 -4.88 26.23 1.92
C GLN A 31 -3.75 25.38 1.32
N LYS A 32 -2.49 25.82 1.44
CA LYS A 32 -1.36 25.03 0.97
C LYS A 32 -1.24 23.69 1.69
N LYS A 33 -1.38 23.69 3.02
CA LYS A 33 -1.36 22.45 3.82
C LYS A 33 -2.46 21.49 3.39
N HIS A 34 -3.68 21.99 3.21
CA HIS A 34 -4.81 21.18 2.77
C HIS A 34 -4.60 20.58 1.37
N LEU A 35 -4.12 21.38 0.40
CA LEU A 35 -3.79 20.89 -0.94
C LEU A 35 -2.67 19.85 -0.93
N HIS A 36 -1.65 20.05 -0.09
CA HIS A 36 -0.55 19.11 0.09
C HIS A 36 -1.07 17.80 0.69
N LEU A 37 -1.91 17.86 1.71
CA LEU A 37 -2.53 16.70 2.34
C LEU A 37 -3.39 15.88 1.36
N GLN A 38 -4.21 16.56 0.55
CA GLN A 38 -4.98 15.91 -0.51
C GLN A 38 -4.08 15.26 -1.56
N SER A 39 -2.98 15.92 -1.94
CA SER A 39 -1.97 15.35 -2.84
C SER A 39 -1.34 14.08 -2.24
N ASN A 40 -0.99 14.08 -0.96
CA ASN A 40 -0.40 12.93 -0.28
C ASN A 40 -1.39 11.76 -0.21
N VAL A 41 -2.65 12.00 0.18
CA VAL A 41 -3.68 10.96 0.19
C VAL A 41 -3.88 10.37 -1.21
N ARG A 42 -3.86 11.20 -2.26
CA ARG A 42 -3.96 10.73 -3.65
C ARG A 42 -2.73 9.89 -4.06
N GLN A 43 -1.53 10.29 -3.67
CA GLN A 43 -0.31 9.52 -3.90
C GLN A 43 -0.37 8.16 -3.20
N LEU A 44 -0.80 8.11 -1.93
CA LEU A 44 -0.97 6.86 -1.18
C LEU A 44 -1.99 5.92 -1.84
N ALA A 45 -3.11 6.46 -2.32
CA ALA A 45 -4.10 5.67 -3.06
C ALA A 45 -3.52 5.06 -4.34
N VAL A 46 -2.75 5.82 -5.11
CA VAL A 46 -2.09 5.28 -6.32
C VAL A 46 -1.01 4.26 -5.96
N LEU A 47 -0.21 4.51 -4.92
CA LEU A 47 0.80 3.54 -4.45
C LEU A 47 0.17 2.24 -3.96
N ARG A 48 -0.97 2.29 -3.25
CA ARG A 48 -1.72 1.11 -2.84
C ARG A 48 -2.08 0.25 -4.04
N VAL A 49 -2.58 0.88 -5.11
CA VAL A 49 -2.99 0.15 -6.33
C VAL A 49 -1.77 -0.40 -7.06
N LEU A 50 -0.70 0.38 -7.20
CA LEU A 50 0.53 -0.06 -7.83
C LEU A 50 1.17 -1.25 -7.09
N ILE A 51 1.23 -1.22 -5.76
CA ILE A 51 1.76 -2.34 -4.95
C ILE A 51 0.95 -3.62 -5.24
N ALA A 52 -0.38 -3.54 -5.19
CA ALA A 52 -1.26 -4.68 -5.47
C ALA A 52 -1.03 -5.26 -6.88
N GLU A 53 -0.97 -4.38 -7.87
CA GLU A 53 -0.84 -4.77 -9.28
C GLU A 53 0.58 -5.29 -9.59
N PHE A 54 1.64 -4.73 -8.99
CA PHE A 54 2.99 -5.28 -9.11
C PHE A 54 3.10 -6.66 -8.44
N GLN A 55 2.48 -6.85 -7.27
CA GLN A 55 2.41 -8.16 -6.62
C GLN A 55 1.66 -9.18 -7.47
N ARG A 56 0.55 -8.75 -8.11
CA ARG A 56 -0.25 -9.60 -9.00
C ARG A 56 0.53 -9.96 -10.26
N HIS A 57 1.17 -8.97 -10.89
CA HIS A 57 2.04 -9.18 -12.05
C HIS A 57 3.22 -10.12 -11.72
N ARG A 58 3.84 -9.98 -10.54
CA ARG A 58 4.87 -10.92 -10.04
C ARG A 58 4.36 -12.36 -10.01
N GLY A 59 3.19 -12.59 -9.41
CA GLY A 59 2.63 -13.93 -9.28
C GLY A 59 2.27 -14.55 -10.64
N LEU A 60 1.59 -13.77 -11.49
CA LEU A 60 1.18 -14.22 -12.83
C LEU A 60 2.40 -14.48 -13.74
N SER A 61 3.39 -13.59 -13.74
CA SER A 61 4.60 -13.76 -14.55
C SER A 61 5.41 -14.97 -14.11
N ASN A 62 5.52 -15.22 -12.79
CA ASN A 62 6.16 -16.43 -12.28
C ASN A 62 5.40 -17.70 -12.70
N GLY A 63 4.07 -17.70 -12.62
CA GLY A 63 3.23 -18.82 -13.06
C GLY A 63 3.43 -19.16 -14.54
N VAL A 64 3.40 -18.15 -15.42
CA VAL A 64 3.66 -18.32 -16.86
C VAL A 64 5.07 -18.85 -17.11
N LEU A 65 6.10 -18.31 -16.44
CA LEU A 65 7.48 -18.77 -16.60
C LEU A 65 7.71 -20.19 -16.04
N CYS A 66 6.85 -20.66 -15.12
CA CYS A 66 6.83 -22.02 -14.63
C CYS A 66 5.99 -22.97 -15.51
N GLY A 67 5.40 -22.49 -16.60
CA GLY A 67 4.73 -23.30 -17.61
C GLY A 67 3.21 -23.20 -17.65
N ASP A 68 2.58 -22.45 -16.73
CA ASP A 68 1.13 -22.26 -16.73
C ASP A 68 0.71 -21.16 -17.72
N THR A 69 0.60 -21.54 -18.98
CA THR A 69 0.23 -20.62 -20.08
C THR A 69 -1.18 -20.04 -19.92
N SER A 70 -2.06 -20.64 -19.13
CA SER A 70 -3.42 -20.14 -18.89
C SER A 70 -3.43 -18.76 -18.21
N MET A 71 -2.36 -18.43 -17.47
CA MET A 71 -2.19 -17.15 -16.79
C MET A 71 -1.80 -15.98 -17.70
N SER A 72 -1.47 -16.24 -18.98
CA SER A 72 -0.93 -15.24 -19.91
C SER A 72 -1.88 -14.07 -20.18
N GLN A 73 -3.18 -14.35 -20.32
CA GLN A 73 -4.18 -13.30 -20.57
C GLN A 73 -4.33 -12.39 -19.34
N ALA A 74 -4.40 -12.97 -18.14
CA ALA A 74 -4.47 -12.19 -16.90
C ALA A 74 -3.21 -11.34 -16.71
N LEU A 75 -2.03 -11.86 -17.04
CA LEU A 75 -0.77 -11.13 -17.00
C LEU A 75 -0.79 -9.91 -17.93
N ALA A 76 -1.30 -10.07 -19.16
CA ALA A 76 -1.42 -8.98 -20.12
C ALA A 76 -2.39 -7.89 -19.63
N THR A 77 -3.54 -8.27 -19.09
CA THR A 77 -4.52 -7.33 -18.51
C THR A 77 -3.92 -6.55 -17.33
N THR A 78 -3.25 -7.22 -16.38
CA THR A 78 -2.58 -6.57 -15.25
C THR A 78 -1.48 -5.61 -15.73
N ARG A 79 -0.73 -5.95 -16.78
CA ARG A 79 0.26 -5.02 -17.37
C ARG A 79 -0.38 -3.74 -17.91
N GLN A 80 -1.51 -3.85 -18.61
CA GLN A 80 -2.23 -2.69 -19.13
C GLN A 80 -2.77 -1.80 -18.00
N SER A 81 -3.30 -2.41 -16.94
CA SER A 81 -3.74 -1.70 -15.73
C SER A 81 -2.57 -0.97 -15.06
N LEU A 82 -1.40 -1.62 -14.91
CA LEU A 82 -0.19 -0.97 -14.40
C LEU A 82 0.21 0.25 -15.24
N ASP A 83 0.20 0.13 -16.57
CA ASP A 83 0.55 1.25 -17.46
C ASP A 83 -0.37 2.47 -17.25
N GLN A 84 -1.66 2.25 -17.00
CA GLN A 84 -2.62 3.33 -16.71
C GLN A 84 -2.30 4.03 -15.38
N HIS A 85 -2.05 3.27 -14.32
CA HIS A 85 -1.74 3.85 -13.00
C HIS A 85 -0.38 4.55 -12.98
N ILE A 86 0.60 4.02 -13.72
CA ILE A 86 1.90 4.68 -13.92
C ILE A 86 1.74 6.00 -14.68
N HIS A 87 0.85 6.08 -15.68
CA HIS A 87 0.57 7.34 -16.36
C HIS A 87 -0.04 8.38 -15.42
N VAL A 88 -0.96 7.98 -14.53
CA VAL A 88 -1.49 8.86 -13.48
C VAL A 88 -0.36 9.35 -12.56
N ALA A 89 0.58 8.47 -12.18
CA ALA A 89 1.69 8.81 -11.30
C ALA A 89 2.67 9.84 -11.90
N GLN A 90 2.82 9.88 -13.23
CA GLN A 90 3.67 10.86 -13.92
C GLN A 90 3.22 12.32 -13.69
N ALA A 91 1.95 12.53 -13.35
CA ALA A 91 1.39 13.87 -13.13
C ALA A 91 1.58 14.38 -11.69
N PHE A 92 2.14 13.58 -10.78
CA PHE A 92 2.32 14.01 -9.40
C PHE A 92 3.40 15.08 -9.26
N ASP A 93 3.02 16.24 -8.74
CA ASP A 93 3.96 17.22 -8.20
C ASP A 93 4.23 16.89 -6.74
N SER A 94 5.14 15.94 -6.54
CA SER A 94 5.51 15.38 -5.24
C SER A 94 6.88 15.89 -4.79
N THR A 95 7.05 16.04 -3.48
CA THR A 95 8.37 16.22 -2.84
C THR A 95 9.27 15.00 -3.04
N HIS A 96 8.68 13.82 -3.25
CA HIS A 96 9.36 12.54 -3.54
C HIS A 96 9.52 12.27 -5.03
N ARG A 97 9.73 13.32 -5.85
CA ARG A 97 9.81 13.24 -7.31
C ARG A 97 10.80 12.20 -7.83
N GLU A 98 11.99 12.11 -7.23
CA GLU A 98 13.04 11.17 -7.66
C GLU A 98 12.66 9.71 -7.37
N ALA A 99 11.97 9.44 -6.25
CA ALA A 99 11.50 8.10 -5.94
C ALA A 99 10.39 7.66 -6.90
N TRP A 100 9.45 8.57 -7.22
CA TRP A 100 8.44 8.33 -8.26
C TRP A 100 9.07 8.07 -9.62
N LYS A 101 10.02 8.91 -10.03
CA LYS A 101 10.76 8.72 -11.30
C LYS A 101 11.48 7.37 -11.32
N GLY A 102 12.17 7.01 -10.24
CA GLY A 102 12.86 5.73 -10.11
C GLY A 102 11.91 4.53 -10.23
N LEU A 103 10.73 4.60 -9.63
CA LEU A 103 9.69 3.58 -9.74
C LEU A 103 9.15 3.45 -11.17
N ILE A 104 8.86 4.57 -11.83
CA ILE A 104 8.36 4.63 -13.21
C ILE A 104 9.41 4.06 -14.19
N ASP A 105 10.66 4.50 -14.06
CA ASP A 105 11.79 4.04 -14.89
C ASP A 105 12.09 2.56 -14.65
N HIS A 106 11.91 2.06 -13.42
CA HIS A 106 12.03 0.63 -13.11
C HIS A 106 10.94 -0.17 -13.81
N TRP A 107 9.67 0.24 -13.72
CA TRP A 107 8.57 -0.43 -14.41
C TRP A 107 8.78 -0.44 -15.93
N SER A 108 9.19 0.68 -16.55
CA SER A 108 9.42 0.73 -18.01
C SER A 108 10.42 -0.32 -18.46
N ARG A 109 11.55 -0.45 -17.76
CA ARG A 109 12.58 -1.46 -18.07
C ARG A 109 12.07 -2.88 -17.88
N MET A 110 11.30 -3.15 -16.84
CA MET A 110 10.68 -4.47 -16.61
C MET A 110 9.63 -4.82 -17.67
N ARG A 111 8.87 -3.82 -18.13
CA ARG A 111 7.85 -3.95 -19.16
C ARG A 111 8.46 -4.29 -20.53
N GLU A 112 9.54 -3.61 -20.89
CA GLU A 112 10.28 -3.81 -22.15
C GLU A 112 11.09 -5.10 -22.14
N GLY A 113 11.67 -5.45 -20.99
CA GLY A 113 12.47 -6.65 -20.79
C GLY A 113 11.61 -7.89 -20.54
N ARG A 114 11.40 -8.72 -21.56
CA ARG A 114 10.98 -10.13 -21.36
C ARG A 114 12.15 -10.91 -20.76
N SER A 115 12.38 -10.76 -19.45
CA SER A 115 13.33 -11.62 -18.74
C SER A 115 12.80 -13.05 -18.79
N HIS A 116 13.36 -13.86 -19.68
CA HIS A 116 13.14 -15.30 -19.71
C HIS A 116 13.83 -15.99 -18.51
N ASP A 117 14.73 -15.28 -17.83
CA ASP A 117 15.28 -15.70 -16.55
C ASP A 117 14.28 -15.44 -15.41
N ARG A 118 13.84 -16.53 -14.80
CA ARG A 118 12.92 -16.58 -13.65
C ARG A 118 13.49 -15.91 -12.41
N VAL A 119 14.78 -16.12 -12.13
CA VAL A 119 15.41 -15.61 -10.91
C VAL A 119 15.49 -14.09 -10.98
N ASN A 120 16.01 -13.55 -12.08
CA ASN A 120 16.01 -12.11 -12.30
C ASN A 120 14.59 -11.53 -12.34
N ASN A 121 13.62 -12.20 -12.99
CA ASN A 121 12.23 -11.73 -13.01
C ASN A 121 11.66 -11.54 -11.59
N LEU A 122 11.77 -12.55 -10.72
CA LEU A 122 11.29 -12.46 -9.34
C LEU A 122 12.04 -11.40 -8.54
N MET A 123 13.36 -11.31 -8.70
CA MET A 123 14.20 -10.31 -8.02
C MET A 123 13.78 -8.89 -8.38
N GLN A 124 13.56 -8.59 -9.66
CA GLN A 124 13.13 -7.25 -10.11
C GLN A 124 11.75 -6.89 -9.54
N HIS A 125 10.82 -7.85 -9.48
CA HIS A 125 9.53 -7.62 -8.83
C HIS A 125 9.65 -7.38 -7.33
N HIS A 126 10.50 -8.13 -6.62
CA HIS A 126 10.75 -7.89 -5.20
C HIS A 126 11.29 -6.48 -4.97
N LEU A 127 12.19 -6.02 -5.83
CA LEU A 127 12.79 -4.70 -5.74
C LEU A 127 11.77 -3.57 -6.02
N ILE A 128 10.97 -3.66 -7.09
CA ILE A 128 10.00 -2.60 -7.42
C ILE A 128 8.90 -2.49 -6.36
N ILE A 129 8.42 -3.62 -5.83
CA ILE A 129 7.39 -3.63 -4.77
C ILE A 129 7.97 -3.03 -3.49
N ARG A 130 9.17 -3.45 -3.07
CA ARG A 130 9.83 -2.88 -1.90
C ARG A 130 10.01 -1.36 -2.02
N ASN A 131 10.48 -0.88 -3.17
CA ASN A 131 10.66 0.55 -3.39
C ASN A 131 9.32 1.30 -3.42
N SER A 132 8.24 0.67 -3.87
CA SER A 132 6.89 1.22 -3.82
C SER A 132 6.38 1.34 -2.37
N ILE A 133 6.67 0.34 -1.53
CA ILE A 133 6.33 0.36 -0.09
C ILE A 133 7.12 1.46 0.63
N PHE A 134 8.43 1.56 0.39
CA PHE A 134 9.23 2.66 0.97
C PHE A 134 8.74 4.03 0.55
N LEU A 135 8.36 4.21 -0.73
CA LEU A 135 7.76 5.46 -1.19
C LEU A 135 6.41 5.73 -0.51
N MET A 136 5.61 4.70 -0.23
CA MET A 136 4.36 4.85 0.52
C MET A 136 4.62 5.30 1.97
N GLU A 137 5.60 4.70 2.64
CA GLU A 137 6.02 5.09 4.00
C GLU A 137 6.55 6.54 4.04
N ASP A 138 7.37 6.93 3.05
CA ASP A 138 7.89 8.29 2.91
C ASP A 138 6.75 9.30 2.73
N VAL A 139 5.81 9.06 1.80
CA VAL A 139 4.66 9.95 1.57
C VAL A 139 3.74 10.02 2.79
N ALA A 140 3.56 8.89 3.51
CA ALA A 140 2.72 8.83 4.70
C ALA A 140 3.34 9.56 5.90
N SER A 141 4.67 9.65 5.97
CA SER A 141 5.40 10.29 7.06
C SER A 141 5.73 11.77 6.81
N GLU A 142 5.60 12.24 5.56
CA GLU A 142 5.87 13.64 5.18
C GLU A 142 5.00 14.64 5.97
N MET A 143 3.75 14.27 6.26
CA MET A 143 2.81 15.09 7.01
C MET A 143 2.07 14.26 8.06
N ASP A 144 1.67 14.91 9.15
CA ASP A 144 0.78 14.28 10.12
C ASP A 144 -0.61 14.05 9.51
N LEU A 145 -0.83 12.87 8.94
CA LEU A 145 -2.12 12.46 8.39
C LEU A 145 -3.21 12.36 9.47
N THR A 146 -2.85 12.30 10.75
CA THR A 146 -3.82 12.30 11.84
C THR A 146 -4.35 13.70 12.13
N GLN A 147 -3.60 14.76 11.78
CA GLN A 147 -3.87 16.14 12.19
C GLN A 147 -4.14 16.26 13.71
N GLY A 148 -3.44 15.44 14.51
CA GLY A 148 -3.65 15.33 15.95
C GLY A 148 -4.93 14.62 16.40
N LEU A 149 -5.73 14.03 15.49
CA LEU A 149 -6.93 13.26 15.81
C LEU A 149 -6.56 11.87 16.35
N PRO A 150 -6.79 11.57 17.64
CA PRO A 150 -6.44 10.27 18.22
C PRO A 150 -7.19 9.11 17.55
N ALA A 151 -8.35 9.39 16.99
CA ALA A 151 -9.19 8.43 16.31
C ALA A 151 -8.61 7.98 14.95
N LEU A 152 -7.54 8.61 14.44
CA LEU A 152 -6.73 8.19 13.30
C LEU A 152 -5.38 7.55 13.72
N GLY A 153 -5.17 7.29 15.01
CA GLY A 153 -3.91 6.76 15.54
C GLY A 153 -3.49 5.38 15.02
N TYR A 154 -4.41 4.64 14.37
CA TYR A 154 -4.14 3.34 13.74
C TYR A 154 -3.44 3.45 12.38
N LEU A 155 -3.30 4.64 11.79
CA LEU A 155 -2.75 4.80 10.44
C LEU A 155 -1.31 4.27 10.33
N SER A 156 -0.49 4.40 11.38
CA SER A 156 0.85 3.80 11.41
C SER A 156 0.80 2.29 11.22
N CYS A 157 -0.24 1.63 11.74
CA CYS A 157 -0.45 0.21 11.60
C CYS A 157 -0.79 -0.21 10.15
N ILE A 158 -1.53 0.66 9.45
CA ILE A 158 -1.87 0.46 8.04
C ILE A 158 -0.60 0.51 7.18
N TRP A 159 0.24 1.52 7.38
CA TRP A 159 1.40 1.74 6.53
C TRP A 159 2.54 0.75 6.78
N HIS A 160 2.68 0.23 8.00
CA HIS A 160 3.75 -0.71 8.34
C HIS A 160 3.26 -2.16 8.36
N GLU A 161 2.41 -2.56 9.30
CA GLU A 161 2.07 -3.97 9.51
C GLU A 161 1.18 -4.51 8.38
N VAL A 162 0.12 -3.79 7.98
CA VAL A 162 -0.82 -4.28 6.96
C VAL A 162 -0.16 -4.38 5.59
N ILE A 163 0.51 -3.33 5.13
CA ILE A 163 1.20 -3.33 3.83
C ILE A 163 2.29 -4.40 3.77
N GLN A 164 3.07 -4.56 4.85
CA GLN A 164 4.11 -5.59 4.88
C GLN A 164 3.53 -7.00 4.97
N ALA A 165 2.45 -7.22 5.72
CA ALA A 165 1.74 -8.50 5.74
C ALA A 165 1.23 -8.88 4.34
N ALA A 166 0.66 -7.92 3.60
CA ALA A 166 0.22 -8.11 2.22
C ALA A 166 1.40 -8.47 1.30
N GLU A 167 2.56 -7.86 1.48
CA GLU A 167 3.76 -8.21 0.69
C GLU A 167 4.35 -9.58 1.01
N TRP A 168 4.41 -9.97 2.29
CA TRP A 168 4.82 -11.33 2.65
C TRP A 168 3.84 -12.37 2.09
N ALA A 169 2.53 -12.10 2.15
CA ALA A 169 1.52 -12.92 1.51
C ALA A 169 1.70 -12.96 -0.01
N GLY A 170 2.05 -11.84 -0.64
CA GLY A 170 2.40 -11.75 -2.06
C GLY A 170 3.62 -12.60 -2.46
N GLN A 171 4.64 -12.67 -1.61
CA GLN A 171 5.81 -13.53 -1.83
C GLN A 171 5.44 -15.01 -1.64
N ALA A 172 4.64 -15.32 -0.62
CA ALA A 172 4.12 -16.67 -0.40
C ALA A 172 3.29 -17.14 -1.60
N ARG A 173 2.41 -16.28 -2.13
CA ARG A 173 1.66 -16.55 -3.36
C ARG A 173 2.58 -16.95 -4.51
N ALA A 174 3.61 -16.14 -4.80
CA ALA A 174 4.50 -16.40 -5.93
C ALA A 174 5.27 -17.73 -5.77
N LEU A 175 5.84 -17.97 -4.58
CA LEU A 175 6.58 -19.19 -4.27
C LEU A 175 5.68 -20.43 -4.29
N GLY A 176 4.54 -20.37 -3.58
CA GLY A 176 3.63 -21.50 -3.47
C GLY A 176 2.93 -21.86 -4.77
N THR A 177 2.64 -20.86 -5.63
CA THR A 177 2.14 -21.13 -6.99
C THR A 177 3.16 -21.91 -7.81
N GLY A 178 4.45 -21.54 -7.69
CA GLY A 178 5.54 -22.26 -8.37
C GLY A 178 5.72 -23.69 -7.84
N ILE A 179 5.65 -23.88 -6.52
CA ILE A 179 5.70 -25.20 -5.88
C ILE A 179 4.53 -26.07 -6.34
N ALA A 180 3.30 -25.54 -6.31
CA ALA A 180 2.10 -26.24 -6.75
C ALA A 180 2.14 -26.59 -8.25
N ALA A 181 2.63 -25.69 -9.10
CA ALA A 181 2.77 -25.95 -10.53
C ALA A 181 3.82 -27.03 -10.83
N ALA A 182 4.90 -27.08 -10.05
CA ALA A 182 5.94 -28.10 -10.19
C ALA A 182 5.49 -29.47 -9.64
N GLY A 183 4.49 -29.50 -8.76
CA GLY A 183 4.04 -30.72 -8.08
C GLY A 183 5.05 -31.29 -7.07
N HIS A 184 6.13 -30.56 -6.78
CA HIS A 184 7.14 -30.93 -5.79
C HIS A 184 7.78 -29.67 -5.19
N SER A 185 8.36 -29.79 -4.00
CA SER A 185 9.09 -28.69 -3.35
C SER A 185 10.52 -29.11 -2.94
N SER A 186 11.49 -28.21 -3.09
CA SER A 186 12.83 -28.40 -2.52
C SER A 186 12.88 -28.04 -1.03
N VAL A 187 13.93 -28.45 -0.33
CA VAL A 187 14.18 -28.06 1.08
C VAL A 187 14.26 -26.54 1.22
N GLU A 188 15.00 -25.87 0.33
CA GLU A 188 15.14 -24.41 0.31
C GLU A 188 13.77 -23.72 0.17
N GLN A 189 12.94 -24.19 -0.76
CA GLN A 189 11.59 -23.66 -0.97
C GLN A 189 10.71 -23.80 0.28
N ARG A 190 10.80 -24.94 0.98
CA ARG A 190 10.05 -25.14 2.23
C ARG A 190 10.56 -24.26 3.37
N VAL A 191 11.88 -24.10 3.51
CA VAL A 191 12.46 -23.18 4.50
C VAL A 191 12.01 -21.75 4.23
N ARG A 192 12.05 -21.30 2.97
CA ARG A 192 11.56 -19.98 2.58
C ARG A 192 10.06 -19.82 2.83
N MET A 193 9.25 -20.82 2.47
CA MET A 193 7.80 -20.80 2.70
C MET A 193 7.47 -20.75 4.20
N HIS A 194 8.20 -21.49 5.04
CA HIS A 194 8.03 -21.45 6.49
C HIS A 194 8.35 -20.06 7.07
N PHE A 195 9.44 -19.43 6.61
CA PHE A 195 9.76 -18.04 6.98
C PHE A 195 8.64 -17.07 6.58
N LEU A 196 8.11 -17.18 5.35
CA LEU A 196 7.02 -16.33 4.87
C LEU A 196 5.75 -16.54 5.69
N TYR A 197 5.38 -17.79 5.99
CA TYR A 197 4.27 -18.14 6.87
C TYR A 197 4.39 -17.42 8.22
N GLN A 198 5.54 -17.51 8.88
CA GLN A 198 5.77 -16.89 10.19
C GLN A 198 5.68 -15.36 10.13
N LYS A 199 6.16 -14.74 9.05
CA LYS A 199 6.07 -13.28 8.87
C LYS A 199 4.64 -12.81 8.65
N ILE A 200 3.85 -13.55 7.86
CA ILE A 200 2.43 -13.24 7.64
C ILE A 200 1.66 -13.38 8.96
N GLU A 201 1.80 -14.53 9.65
CA GLU A 201 1.14 -14.80 10.92
C GLU A 201 1.42 -13.72 11.97
N LEU A 202 2.69 -13.33 12.11
CA LEU A 202 3.11 -12.28 13.04
C LEU A 202 2.52 -10.91 12.70
N LEU A 203 2.73 -10.42 11.47
CA LEU A 203 2.37 -9.05 11.11
C LEU A 203 0.85 -8.87 10.94
N ALA A 204 0.17 -9.85 10.35
CA ALA A 204 -1.29 -9.81 10.27
C ALA A 204 -1.92 -9.88 11.66
N GLY A 205 -1.42 -10.76 12.56
CA GLY A 205 -1.90 -10.83 13.93
C GLY A 205 -1.69 -9.53 14.72
N GLN A 206 -0.53 -8.88 14.56
CA GLN A 206 -0.27 -7.56 15.15
C GLN A 206 -1.22 -6.50 14.60
N ALA A 207 -1.47 -6.50 13.28
CA ALA A 207 -2.40 -5.58 12.64
C ALA A 207 -3.84 -5.77 13.16
N PHE A 208 -4.34 -7.01 13.20
CA PHE A 208 -5.68 -7.29 13.69
C PHE A 208 -5.86 -6.90 15.15
N THR A 209 -4.87 -7.20 16.00
CA THR A 209 -4.89 -6.80 17.42
C THR A 209 -4.98 -5.28 17.55
N THR A 210 -4.12 -4.55 16.84
CA THR A 210 -4.05 -3.08 16.89
C THR A 210 -5.35 -2.45 16.40
N LEU A 211 -5.84 -2.90 15.24
CA LEU A 211 -7.07 -2.39 14.64
C LEU A 211 -8.31 -2.74 15.48
N GLN A 212 -8.35 -3.91 16.12
CA GLN A 212 -9.44 -4.30 17.00
C GLN A 212 -9.47 -3.46 18.27
N GLN A 213 -8.33 -3.23 18.91
CA GLN A 213 -8.23 -2.33 20.06
C GLN A 213 -8.67 -0.91 19.70
N HIS A 214 -8.25 -0.43 18.53
CA HIS A 214 -8.67 0.88 18.04
C HIS A 214 -10.17 0.96 17.77
N ALA A 215 -10.76 -0.06 17.13
CA ALA A 215 -12.19 -0.12 16.86
C ALA A 215 -13.03 -0.16 18.15
N GLN A 216 -12.52 -0.78 19.22
CA GLN A 216 -13.16 -0.74 20.54
C GLN A 216 -13.09 0.65 21.18
N ALA A 217 -11.97 1.36 21.04
CA ALA A 217 -11.80 2.71 21.57
C ALA A 217 -12.59 3.77 20.78
N TYR A 218 -12.78 3.58 19.47
CA TYR A 218 -13.50 4.50 18.58
C TYR A 218 -14.56 3.77 17.72
N PRO A 219 -15.66 3.26 18.32
CA PRO A 219 -16.66 2.45 17.60
C PRO A 219 -17.31 3.15 16.40
N GLN A 220 -17.44 4.47 16.45
CA GLN A 220 -17.97 5.31 15.37
C GLN A 220 -17.08 5.31 14.12
N MET A 221 -15.84 4.83 14.21
CA MET A 221 -14.87 4.72 13.12
C MET A 221 -14.56 3.27 12.75
N ALA A 222 -15.30 2.30 13.31
CA ALA A 222 -15.14 0.87 13.04
C ALA A 222 -15.77 0.49 11.69
N ALA A 223 -15.15 0.92 10.58
CA ALA A 223 -15.56 0.56 9.23
C ALA A 223 -14.91 -0.75 8.72
N PHE A 224 -13.89 -1.25 9.42
CA PHE A 224 -13.12 -2.41 9.00
C PHE A 224 -13.90 -3.72 9.15
N ARG A 225 -13.85 -4.57 8.13
CA ARG A 225 -14.35 -5.96 8.18
C ARG A 225 -13.31 -6.92 8.79
N LEU A 226 -12.81 -6.59 10.00
CA LEU A 226 -11.65 -7.26 10.60
C LEU A 226 -11.84 -8.78 10.76
N SER A 227 -13.00 -9.22 11.26
CA SER A 227 -13.27 -10.66 11.46
C SER A 227 -13.25 -11.45 10.15
N HIS A 228 -13.74 -10.86 9.06
CA HIS A 228 -13.69 -11.49 7.75
C HIS A 228 -12.27 -11.55 7.22
N CYS A 229 -11.53 -10.44 7.27
CA CYS A 229 -10.13 -10.39 6.84
C CYS A 229 -9.27 -11.39 7.62
N GLU A 230 -9.41 -11.44 8.95
CA GLU A 230 -8.69 -12.37 9.82
C GLU A 230 -9.00 -13.83 9.48
N GLN A 231 -10.27 -14.15 9.21
CA GLN A 231 -10.67 -15.48 8.79
C GLN A 231 -10.01 -15.88 7.47
N VAL A 232 -10.06 -15.02 6.45
CA VAL A 232 -9.48 -15.29 5.13
C VAL A 232 -7.95 -15.46 5.21
N VAL A 233 -7.26 -14.62 5.99
CA VAL A 233 -5.81 -14.75 6.19
C VAL A 233 -5.47 -16.04 6.96
N THR A 234 -6.26 -16.40 7.97
CA THR A 234 -6.09 -17.65 8.71
C THR A 234 -6.30 -18.87 7.82
N ASP A 235 -7.28 -18.82 6.93
CA ASP A 235 -7.55 -19.89 5.96
C ASP A 235 -6.39 -20.05 4.95
N PHE A 236 -5.82 -18.93 4.50
CA PHE A 236 -4.62 -18.95 3.66
C PHE A 236 -3.40 -19.55 4.38
N LEU A 237 -3.14 -19.14 5.63
CA LEU A 237 -2.07 -19.71 6.46
C LEU A 237 -2.27 -21.22 6.67
N ARG A 238 -3.51 -21.65 6.91
CA ARG A 238 -3.84 -23.07 7.04
C ARG A 238 -3.55 -23.83 5.75
N CYS A 239 -3.91 -23.27 4.59
CA CYS A 239 -3.58 -23.85 3.30
C CYS A 239 -2.06 -24.00 3.11
N ILE A 240 -1.26 -22.97 3.40
CA ILE A 240 0.21 -23.08 3.33
C ILE A 240 0.72 -24.24 4.19
N LYS A 241 0.25 -24.31 5.44
CA LYS A 241 0.68 -25.31 6.40
C LYS A 241 0.34 -26.73 5.98
N GLN A 242 -0.88 -26.96 5.49
CA GLN A 242 -1.38 -28.28 5.12
C GLN A 242 -0.86 -28.73 3.76
N GLU A 243 -0.98 -27.87 2.75
CA GLU A 243 -0.76 -28.24 1.34
C GLU A 243 0.70 -28.12 0.91
N LEU A 244 1.44 -27.13 1.42
CA LEU A 244 2.80 -26.81 0.94
C LEU A 244 3.91 -27.19 1.93
N LEU A 245 3.65 -27.09 3.23
CA LEU A 245 4.63 -27.45 4.27
C LEU A 245 4.42 -28.87 4.81
N GLY A 246 3.21 -29.43 4.67
CA GLY A 246 2.85 -30.75 5.17
C GLY A 246 3.30 -31.91 4.27
N SER A 247 3.66 -31.65 3.01
CA SER A 247 4.08 -32.65 2.03
C SER A 247 5.15 -32.10 1.10
N GLU A 248 6.08 -32.95 0.66
CA GLU A 248 7.04 -32.60 -0.40
C GLU A 248 6.43 -32.66 -1.80
N VAL A 249 5.29 -33.36 -1.94
CA VAL A 249 4.52 -33.55 -3.17
C VAL A 249 3.13 -32.93 -2.96
N PRO A 250 3.01 -31.60 -3.12
CA PRO A 250 1.73 -30.90 -2.97
C PRO A 250 0.75 -31.32 -4.09
N VAL A 251 -0.52 -31.48 -3.74
CA VAL A 251 -1.57 -31.91 -4.68
C VAL A 251 -2.51 -30.74 -5.06
N ILE A 252 -2.42 -29.61 -4.36
CA ILE A 252 -3.18 -28.41 -4.69
C ILE A 252 -2.86 -27.90 -6.09
N ALA A 253 -3.90 -27.58 -6.86
CA ALA A 253 -3.74 -26.96 -8.17
C ALA A 253 -3.16 -25.53 -8.02
N ALA A 254 -2.18 -25.19 -8.87
CA ALA A 254 -1.49 -23.89 -8.82
C ALA A 254 -2.46 -22.70 -8.88
N ASN A 255 -3.46 -22.75 -9.75
CA ASN A 255 -4.46 -21.69 -9.85
C ASN A 255 -5.34 -21.57 -8.59
N THR A 256 -5.71 -22.68 -7.96
CA THR A 256 -6.48 -22.67 -6.69
C THR A 256 -5.68 -22.01 -5.58
N TYR A 257 -4.40 -22.39 -5.42
CA TYR A 257 -3.51 -21.77 -4.44
C TYR A 257 -3.33 -20.27 -4.72
N PHE A 258 -3.10 -19.91 -6.00
CA PHE A 258 -2.95 -18.52 -6.43
C PHE A 258 -4.18 -17.67 -6.07
N GLN A 259 -5.39 -18.20 -6.29
CA GLN A 259 -6.64 -17.51 -5.99
C GLN A 259 -6.85 -17.34 -4.48
N GLN A 260 -6.61 -18.37 -3.66
CA GLN A 260 -6.72 -18.28 -2.20
C GLN A 260 -5.75 -17.24 -1.63
N ALA A 261 -4.50 -17.24 -2.09
CA ALA A 261 -3.52 -16.24 -1.68
C ALA A 261 -3.91 -14.83 -2.14
N THR A 262 -4.49 -14.70 -3.34
CA THR A 262 -4.97 -13.40 -3.87
C THR A 262 -6.10 -12.85 -3.01
N GLN A 263 -7.05 -13.69 -2.58
CA GLN A 263 -8.14 -13.27 -1.70
C GLN A 263 -7.62 -12.73 -0.35
N ALA A 264 -6.61 -13.39 0.25
CA ALA A 264 -6.00 -12.92 1.49
C ALA A 264 -5.28 -11.57 1.33
N ILE A 265 -4.56 -11.38 0.22
CA ILE A 265 -3.90 -10.10 -0.10
C ILE A 265 -4.95 -9.00 -0.32
N ASP A 266 -6.01 -9.30 -1.07
CA ASP A 266 -7.05 -8.33 -1.39
C ASP A 266 -7.79 -7.87 -0.13
N GLU A 267 -8.11 -8.77 0.82
CA GLU A 267 -8.73 -8.38 2.10
C GLU A 267 -7.78 -7.56 2.99
N LEU A 268 -6.46 -7.87 3.02
CA LEU A 268 -5.48 -7.04 3.72
C LEU A 268 -5.41 -5.63 3.11
N LEU A 269 -5.36 -5.53 1.78
CA LEU A 269 -5.30 -4.23 1.10
C LEU A 269 -6.64 -3.45 1.19
N ALA A 270 -7.77 -4.13 1.38
CA ALA A 270 -9.04 -3.47 1.66
C ALA A 270 -9.04 -2.71 3.00
N LEU A 271 -8.19 -3.08 3.96
CA LEU A 271 -7.97 -2.30 5.18
C LEU A 271 -7.28 -0.97 4.86
N VAL A 272 -6.34 -0.98 3.90
CA VAL A 272 -5.69 0.25 3.41
C VAL A 272 -6.70 1.15 2.71
N ASP A 273 -7.59 0.57 1.88
CA ASP A 273 -8.66 1.31 1.21
C ASP A 273 -9.59 1.99 2.21
N THR A 274 -10.01 1.26 3.25
CA THR A 274 -10.85 1.79 4.32
C THR A 274 -10.16 2.96 5.04
N ALA A 275 -8.85 2.85 5.30
CA ALA A 275 -8.09 3.93 5.94
C ALA A 275 -7.99 5.18 5.03
N LEU A 276 -7.76 4.99 3.73
CA LEU A 276 -7.73 6.08 2.75
C LEU A 276 -9.10 6.77 2.62
N ASP A 277 -10.19 6.01 2.59
CA ASP A 277 -11.55 6.55 2.56
C ASP A 277 -11.84 7.40 3.81
N GLN A 278 -11.42 6.93 4.99
CA GLN A 278 -11.55 7.68 6.24
C GLN A 278 -10.74 8.97 6.22
N LEU A 279 -9.50 8.94 5.71
CA LEU A 279 -8.70 10.15 5.52
C LEU A 279 -9.38 11.15 4.58
N GLN A 280 -9.93 10.70 3.46
CA GLN A 280 -10.65 11.56 2.53
C GLN A 280 -11.92 12.16 3.15
N GLN A 281 -12.69 11.38 3.91
CA GLN A 281 -13.90 11.87 4.58
C GLN A 281 -13.61 12.88 5.68
N GLN A 282 -12.52 12.71 6.44
CA GLN A 282 -12.15 13.68 7.47
C GLN A 282 -11.59 14.96 6.85
N HIS A 283 -10.79 14.86 5.79
CA HIS A 283 -10.20 16.03 5.13
C HIS A 283 -11.12 16.72 4.12
N GLY A 284 -12.24 16.10 3.72
CA GLY A 284 -13.24 16.71 2.83
C GLY A 284 -14.35 17.50 3.54
N LYS A 285 -14.36 17.53 4.88
CA LYS A 285 -15.39 18.22 5.70
C LYS A 285 -15.05 19.65 6.10
N GLU A 286 -13.89 20.17 5.69
CA GLU A 286 -13.45 21.56 5.92
C GLU A 286 -13.56 22.42 4.65
#